data_AF-A0AAE9EXJ1-F1
#
_entry.id   AF-A0AAE9EXJ1-F1
#
_cell.length_a   1.000
_cell.length_b   1.000
_cell.length_c   1.000
_cell.angle_alpha   90.00
_cell.angle_beta   90.00
_cell.angle_gamma   90.00
#
_symmetry.space_group_name_H-M   'P 1'
#
loop_
_entity.id
_entity.type
_entity.pdbx_description
1 polymer ?
#
loop_
_entity_poly.entity_id
_entity_poly.type
_entity_poly.pdbx_seq_one_letter_code
_entity_poly.pdbx_strand_id
1 'polypeptide(L)'
;MLLLLPLLVPISFGWPIETPKDPYDHFQFDLTFICRNRDRAEYNLVIEWWEWDLLTWNPLVNWGDEKVTKTKFVRARAGTYSFSMDGAMDGDEPWSRGYAVYAEITHDCEQHGRTTNLELKINNRCTVEQKLCHYRIIYDITDKSGSEWINANGLREGPYIPFPDFKPDLIK
;
A
#
# COMPACT_ATOMS: atom_id res chain seq x y z
N MET A 1 68.97 32.20 7.85
CA MET A 1 68.51 30.92 8.45
C MET A 1 66.99 30.90 8.30
N LEU A 2 66.47 30.34 7.20
CA LEU A 2 65.02 30.21 6.95
C LEU A 2 64.54 28.90 7.58
N LEU A 3 63.62 28.99 8.54
CA LEU A 3 62.88 27.85 9.09
C LEU A 3 61.67 27.57 8.18
N LEU A 4 61.73 26.48 7.42
CA LEU A 4 60.59 25.91 6.71
C LEU A 4 59.74 25.10 7.69
N LEU A 5 58.54 25.57 8.03
CA LEU A 5 57.50 24.75 8.65
C LEU A 5 56.79 23.93 7.57
N PRO A 6 56.58 22.61 7.75
CA PRO A 6 55.75 21.83 6.85
C PRO A 6 54.27 22.11 7.14
N LEU A 7 53.55 22.60 6.13
CA LEU A 7 52.09 22.66 6.10
C LEU A 7 51.54 21.23 6.08
N LEU A 8 51.04 20.76 7.22
CA LEU A 8 50.20 19.57 7.31
C LEU A 8 48.83 19.93 6.73
N VAL A 9 48.57 19.52 5.48
CA VAL A 9 47.23 19.54 4.89
C VAL A 9 46.48 18.34 5.48
N PRO A 10 45.37 18.53 6.22
CA PRO A 10 44.54 17.41 6.62
C PRO A 10 43.82 16.90 5.37
N ILE A 11 44.28 15.76 4.84
CA ILE A 11 43.53 14.99 3.85
C ILE A 11 42.36 14.37 4.62
N SER A 12 41.21 15.04 4.59
CA SER A 12 39.94 14.46 5.00
C SER A 12 39.63 13.32 4.03
N PHE A 13 39.98 12.08 4.42
CA PHE A 13 39.44 10.88 3.81
C PHE A 13 37.94 10.85 4.10
N GLY A 14 37.17 11.49 3.23
CA GLY A 14 35.73 11.32 3.17
C GLY A 14 35.45 9.92 2.65
N TRP A 15 35.37 8.95 3.55
CA TRP A 15 34.72 7.69 3.25
C TRP A 15 33.29 8.04 2.81
N PRO A 16 32.81 7.57 1.64
CA PRO A 16 31.41 7.72 1.31
C PRO A 16 30.64 7.06 2.45
N ILE A 17 29.85 7.85 3.17
CA ILE A 17 28.87 7.33 4.11
C ILE A 17 27.86 6.61 3.20
N GLU A 18 28.05 5.31 3.01
CA GLU A 18 27.03 4.46 2.42
C GLU A 18 25.84 4.54 3.38
N THR A 19 24.87 5.38 3.02
CA THR A 19 23.56 5.35 3.67
C THR A 19 23.06 3.91 3.57
N PRO A 20 22.56 3.29 4.66
CA PRO A 20 21.99 1.96 4.60
C PRO A 20 21.03 1.88 3.42
N LYS A 21 21.26 0.93 2.50
CA LYS A 21 20.29 0.67 1.44
C LYS A 21 19.01 0.24 2.14
N ASP A 22 17.96 1.02 1.95
CA ASP A 22 16.63 0.70 2.44
C ASP A 22 16.25 -0.70 1.93
N PRO A 23 16.16 -1.71 2.82
CA PRO A 23 15.88 -3.07 2.38
C PRO A 23 14.41 -3.21 1.98
N TYR A 24 13.55 -2.28 2.42
CA TYR A 24 12.12 -2.36 2.21
C TYR A 24 11.70 -1.97 0.79
N ASP A 25 10.69 -2.66 0.29
CA ASP A 25 9.84 -2.19 -0.79
C ASP A 25 8.64 -1.46 -0.18
N HIS A 26 8.43 -0.22 -0.64
CA HIS A 26 7.38 0.65 -0.12
C HIS A 26 6.12 0.53 -0.96
N PHE A 27 4.97 0.64 -0.29
CA PHE A 27 3.66 0.55 -0.92
C PHE A 27 2.87 1.82 -0.66
N GLN A 28 2.20 2.31 -1.68
CA GLN A 28 1.16 3.33 -1.55
C GLN A 28 -0.14 2.81 -2.18
N PHE A 29 -1.20 2.76 -1.39
CA PHE A 29 -2.54 2.39 -1.82
C PHE A 29 -3.44 3.61 -1.82
N ASP A 30 -3.71 4.17 -3.00
CA ASP A 30 -4.67 5.26 -3.18
C ASP A 30 -6.05 4.69 -3.47
N LEU A 31 -6.95 4.84 -2.51
CA LEU A 31 -8.26 4.22 -2.50
C LEU A 31 -9.34 5.27 -2.77
N THR A 32 -10.36 4.85 -3.51
CA THR A 32 -11.61 5.58 -3.70
C THR A 32 -12.75 4.59 -3.58
N PHE A 33 -13.42 4.59 -2.43
CA PHE A 33 -14.59 3.76 -2.21
C PHE A 33 -15.87 4.51 -2.54
N ILE A 34 -16.77 3.81 -3.21
CA ILE A 34 -18.10 4.30 -3.57
C ILE A 34 -19.12 3.55 -2.72
N CYS A 35 -19.88 4.27 -1.92
CA CYS A 35 -21.00 3.76 -1.13
C CYS A 35 -22.30 4.40 -1.65
N ARG A 36 -23.15 3.61 -2.31
CA ARG A 36 -24.41 4.06 -2.93
C ARG A 36 -25.62 3.96 -2.01
N ASN A 37 -25.45 3.53 -0.76
CA ASN A 37 -26.53 3.57 0.22
C ASN A 37 -26.89 5.04 0.51
N ARG A 38 -28.02 5.49 -0.04
CA ARG A 38 -28.51 6.88 0.06
C ARG A 38 -29.20 7.18 1.38
N ASP A 39 -29.54 6.16 2.16
CA ASP A 39 -30.26 6.31 3.42
C ASP A 39 -29.33 6.72 4.57
N ARG A 40 -28.03 6.86 4.28
CA ARG A 40 -27.00 7.22 5.25
C ARG A 40 -26.04 8.28 4.74
N ALA A 41 -25.63 9.17 5.64
CA ALA A 41 -24.65 10.21 5.34
C ALA A 41 -23.21 9.69 5.41
N GLU A 42 -22.95 8.69 6.27
CA GLU A 42 -21.63 8.15 6.58
C GLU A 42 -21.70 6.65 6.86
N TYR A 43 -20.57 5.97 6.71
CA TYR A 43 -20.39 4.56 7.00
C TYR A 43 -19.06 4.30 7.71
N ASN A 44 -19.03 3.25 8.52
CA ASN A 44 -17.81 2.77 9.17
C ASN A 44 -17.04 1.90 8.19
N LEU A 45 -15.73 2.09 8.16
CA LEU A 45 -14.79 1.35 7.33
C LEU A 45 -13.52 1.08 8.16
N VAL A 46 -13.14 -0.17 8.24
CA VAL A 46 -11.85 -0.63 8.76
C VAL A 46 -11.15 -1.34 7.63
N ILE A 47 -9.88 -1.01 7.41
CA ILE A 47 -9.11 -1.60 6.31
C ILE A 47 -7.65 -1.79 6.70
N GLU A 48 -7.08 -2.87 6.21
CA GLU A 48 -5.65 -3.17 6.23
C GLU A 48 -5.26 -3.97 4.99
N TRP A 49 -3.99 -3.84 4.62
CA TRP A 49 -3.38 -4.52 3.48
C TRP A 49 -2.43 -5.60 3.97
N TRP A 50 -2.50 -6.72 3.28
CA TRP A 50 -1.72 -7.93 3.51
C TRP A 50 -1.11 -8.39 2.20
N GLU A 51 -0.05 -9.16 2.30
CA GLU A 51 0.58 -9.88 1.22
C GLU A 51 0.38 -11.38 1.49
N TRP A 52 -0.11 -12.07 0.47
CA TRP A 52 -0.34 -13.50 0.54
C TRP A 52 0.87 -14.26 -0.02
N ASP A 53 1.60 -14.93 0.86
CA ASP A 53 2.71 -15.80 0.48
C ASP A 53 2.19 -17.01 -0.32
N LEU A 54 2.58 -17.06 -1.60
CA LEU A 54 2.18 -18.10 -2.54
C LEU A 54 3.09 -19.33 -2.50
N LEU A 55 4.21 -19.29 -1.77
CA LEU A 55 5.23 -20.33 -1.74
C LEU A 55 5.50 -20.80 -0.30
N THR A 56 4.52 -21.49 0.28
CA THR A 56 4.75 -22.40 1.41
C THR A 56 5.56 -23.65 0.97
N TRP A 57 6.77 -23.50 0.43
CA TRP A 57 7.61 -24.63 0.00
C TRP A 57 8.29 -25.34 1.18
N ASN A 58 8.30 -24.74 2.36
CA ASN A 58 8.82 -25.36 3.58
C ASN A 58 7.68 -25.70 4.57
N PRO A 59 7.26 -26.97 4.71
CA PRO A 59 6.23 -27.37 5.68
C PRO A 59 6.66 -27.19 7.15
N LEU A 60 7.88 -26.74 7.43
CA LEU A 60 8.38 -26.41 8.77
C LEU A 60 8.38 -24.91 9.08
N VAL A 61 8.14 -24.04 8.10
CA VAL A 61 8.10 -22.59 8.30
C VAL A 61 6.84 -22.05 7.63
N ASN A 62 5.85 -21.73 8.45
CA ASN A 62 4.62 -21.08 8.02
C ASN A 62 4.85 -19.58 8.14
N TRP A 63 5.28 -18.92 7.06
CA TRP A 63 5.53 -17.48 7.08
C TRP A 63 4.23 -16.68 7.23
N GLY A 64 3.08 -17.28 6.88
CA GLY A 64 1.77 -16.66 7.04
C GLY A 64 1.64 -15.41 6.15
N ASP A 65 0.42 -14.92 6.01
CA ASP A 65 0.22 -13.67 5.28
C ASP A 65 0.89 -12.52 6.04
N GLU A 66 1.62 -11.67 5.33
CA GLU A 66 2.38 -10.59 5.94
C GLU A 66 1.61 -9.28 5.87
N LYS A 67 1.55 -8.57 7.00
CA LYS A 67 0.83 -7.30 7.07
C LYS A 67 1.65 -6.17 6.45
N VAL A 68 1.14 -5.58 5.38
CA VAL A 68 1.80 -4.49 4.63
C VAL A 68 1.56 -3.12 5.28
N THR A 69 0.34 -2.89 5.80
CA THR A 69 -0.06 -1.57 6.33
C THR A 69 -0.62 -1.67 7.74
N LYS A 70 -0.55 -0.57 8.50
CA LYS A 70 -1.31 -0.46 9.75
C LYS A 70 -2.81 -0.40 9.47
N THR A 71 -3.61 -0.99 10.37
CA THR A 71 -5.06 -0.89 10.32
C THR A 71 -5.50 0.57 10.34
N LYS A 72 -6.39 0.93 9.42
CA LYS A 72 -6.99 2.26 9.33
C LYS A 72 -8.47 2.19 9.63
N PHE A 73 -8.89 2.99 10.61
CA PHE A 73 -10.28 3.18 10.99
C PHE A 73 -10.77 4.48 10.38
N VAL A 74 -11.87 4.40 9.63
CA VAL A 74 -12.40 5.52 8.86
C VAL A 74 -13.89 5.61 9.09
N ARG A 75 -14.36 6.82 9.34
CA ARG A 75 -15.76 7.18 9.21
C ARG A 75 -15.93 7.91 7.87
N ALA A 76 -16.29 7.16 6.85
CA ALA A 76 -16.30 7.62 5.46
C ALA A 76 -17.66 8.22 5.09
N ARG A 77 -17.66 9.26 4.26
CA ARG A 77 -18.90 9.84 3.73
C ARG A 77 -19.52 8.88 2.72
N ALA A 78 -20.83 8.70 2.76
CA ALA A 78 -21.57 8.02 1.70
C ALA A 78 -21.47 8.80 0.38
N GLY A 79 -21.59 8.11 -0.75
CA GLY A 79 -21.17 8.62 -2.05
C GLY A 79 -19.73 8.19 -2.34
N THR A 80 -18.84 9.13 -2.62
CA THR A 80 -17.43 8.83 -2.89
C THR A 80 -16.52 9.33 -1.79
N TYR A 81 -15.63 8.47 -1.31
CA TYR A 81 -14.63 8.80 -0.31
C TYR A 81 -13.25 8.27 -0.74
N SER A 82 -12.24 9.15 -0.70
CA SER A 82 -10.88 8.83 -1.14
C SER A 82 -9.88 9.07 -0.02
N PHE A 83 -8.88 8.19 0.07
CA PHE A 83 -7.80 8.28 1.03
C PHE A 83 -6.64 7.40 0.58
N SER A 84 -5.46 7.63 1.16
CA SER A 84 -4.26 6.82 0.92
C SER A 84 -3.87 6.02 2.15
N MET A 85 -3.16 4.92 1.92
CA MET A 85 -2.49 4.13 2.95
C MET A 85 -1.08 3.77 2.47
N ASP A 86 -0.10 4.01 3.33
CA ASP A 86 1.29 3.69 3.07
C ASP A 86 1.71 2.44 3.86
N GLY A 87 2.58 1.63 3.27
CA GLY A 87 3.08 0.38 3.84
C GLY A 87 4.49 0.08 3.37
N ALA A 88 5.11 -0.92 3.97
CA ALA A 88 6.45 -1.36 3.60
C ALA A 88 6.63 -2.84 3.96
N MET A 89 7.35 -3.59 3.12
CA MET A 89 7.72 -4.98 3.37
C MET A 89 9.21 -5.21 3.13
N ASP A 90 9.81 -6.12 3.89
CA ASP A 90 11.23 -6.44 3.80
C ASP A 90 11.49 -7.57 2.78
N GLY A 91 11.29 -7.26 1.50
CA GLY A 91 11.50 -8.20 0.40
C GLY A 91 10.53 -9.40 0.40
N ASP A 92 10.17 -9.88 -0.79
CA ASP A 92 9.47 -11.17 -0.95
C ASP A 92 10.49 -12.27 -1.26
N GLU A 93 10.06 -13.53 -1.27
CA GLU A 93 10.91 -14.64 -1.72
C GLU A 93 11.42 -14.39 -3.16
N PRO A 94 12.71 -14.67 -3.47
CA PRO A 94 13.32 -14.38 -4.78
C PRO A 94 12.64 -15.03 -6.00
N TRP A 95 11.72 -15.95 -5.76
CA TRP A 95 11.01 -16.75 -6.76
C TRP A 95 9.56 -16.29 -6.98
N SER A 96 9.09 -15.34 -6.17
CA SER A 96 7.74 -14.79 -6.27
C SER A 96 7.56 -14.06 -7.60
N ARG A 97 6.34 -14.11 -8.14
CA ARG A 97 5.95 -13.38 -9.37
C ARG A 97 5.58 -11.92 -9.06
N GLY A 98 6.09 -11.37 -7.96
CA GLY A 98 5.70 -10.09 -7.39
C GLY A 98 4.65 -10.24 -6.29
N TYR A 99 4.49 -9.16 -5.52
CA TYR A 99 3.65 -9.08 -4.33
C TYR A 99 2.17 -9.35 -4.63
N ALA A 100 1.62 -10.37 -3.99
CA ALA A 100 0.21 -10.76 -4.07
C ALA A 100 -0.59 -10.09 -2.96
N VAL A 101 -0.86 -8.80 -3.14
CA VAL A 101 -1.53 -7.99 -2.11
C VAL A 101 -3.05 -8.17 -2.10
N TYR A 102 -3.63 -8.19 -0.90
CA TYR A 102 -5.07 -8.13 -0.67
C TYR A 102 -5.41 -7.21 0.50
N ALA A 103 -6.63 -6.69 0.51
CA ALA A 103 -7.13 -5.90 1.62
C ALA A 103 -8.17 -6.68 2.40
N GLU A 104 -8.05 -6.68 3.73
CA GLU A 104 -9.14 -7.05 4.63
C GLU A 104 -9.92 -5.81 5.01
N ILE A 105 -11.23 -5.83 4.74
CA ILE A 105 -12.10 -4.67 4.88
C ILE A 105 -13.32 -5.07 5.71
N THR A 106 -13.56 -4.36 6.80
CA THR A 106 -14.85 -4.42 7.52
C THR A 106 -15.59 -3.12 7.29
N HIS A 107 -16.82 -3.17 6.77
CA HIS A 107 -17.63 -1.98 6.55
C HIS A 107 -19.10 -2.23 6.84
N ASP A 108 -19.86 -1.16 7.02
CA ASP A 108 -21.33 -1.24 7.17
C ASP A 108 -22.08 -0.58 6.01
N CYS A 109 -21.40 -0.24 4.89
CA CYS A 109 -22.04 0.23 3.65
C CYS A 109 -22.84 -0.89 2.96
N GLU A 110 -23.95 -1.26 3.59
CA GLU A 110 -24.89 -2.28 3.16
C GLU A 110 -26.30 -1.71 3.38
N GLN A 111 -27.29 -2.19 2.62
CA GLN A 111 -28.67 -1.68 2.61
C GLN A 111 -29.29 -1.60 4.02
N HIS A 112 -29.07 -2.60 4.86
CA HIS A 112 -29.56 -2.67 6.24
C HIS A 112 -28.57 -2.14 7.28
N GLY A 113 -27.44 -1.57 6.86
CA GLY A 113 -26.41 -1.03 7.74
C GLY A 113 -25.70 -2.09 8.58
N ARG A 114 -25.73 -3.36 8.15
CA ARG A 114 -25.04 -4.43 8.87
C ARG A 114 -23.55 -4.38 8.58
N THR A 115 -22.75 -4.54 9.63
CA THR A 115 -21.31 -4.74 9.49
C THR A 115 -21.04 -6.04 8.75
N THR A 116 -20.21 -5.96 7.72
CA THR A 116 -19.81 -7.09 6.89
C THR A 116 -18.31 -7.05 6.61
N ASN A 117 -17.75 -8.20 6.25
CA ASN A 117 -16.35 -8.37 5.90
C ASN A 117 -16.21 -8.60 4.39
N LEU A 118 -15.24 -7.93 3.80
CA LEU A 118 -14.85 -8.00 2.40
C LEU A 118 -13.34 -8.18 2.34
N GLU A 119 -12.91 -9.20 1.62
CA GLU A 119 -11.53 -9.44 1.24
C GLU A 119 -11.37 -9.05 -0.23
N LEU A 120 -10.53 -8.06 -0.50
CA LEU A 120 -10.33 -7.50 -1.83
C LEU A 120 -8.94 -7.86 -2.35
N LYS A 121 -8.86 -8.85 -3.23
CA LYS A 121 -7.62 -9.39 -3.79
C LYS A 121 -7.23 -8.66 -5.07
N ILE A 122 -5.97 -8.26 -5.20
CA ILE A 122 -5.47 -7.53 -6.36
C ILE A 122 -4.76 -8.49 -7.32
N ASN A 123 -5.25 -8.55 -8.56
CA ASN A 123 -4.62 -9.35 -9.62
C ASN A 123 -3.28 -8.75 -10.09
N ASN A 124 -3.17 -7.42 -10.08
CA ASN A 124 -1.95 -6.72 -10.46
C ASN A 124 -0.89 -6.90 -9.38
N ARG A 125 0.27 -7.43 -9.75
CA ARG A 125 1.39 -7.64 -8.83
C ARG A 125 2.46 -6.62 -9.10
N CYS A 126 2.97 -6.00 -8.05
CA CYS A 126 4.18 -5.21 -8.13
C CYS A 126 5.38 -6.15 -8.13
N THR A 127 6.33 -5.90 -9.03
CA THR A 127 7.58 -6.67 -9.07
C THR A 127 8.37 -6.46 -7.76
N VAL A 128 8.98 -7.53 -7.25
CA VAL A 128 9.85 -7.47 -6.07
C VAL A 128 11.07 -6.58 -6.35
N GLU A 129 11.58 -5.89 -5.34
CA GLU A 129 12.73 -4.98 -5.36
C GLU A 129 12.53 -3.69 -6.18
N GLN A 130 11.30 -3.34 -6.57
CA GLN A 130 11.00 -2.09 -7.27
C GLN A 130 11.13 -0.84 -6.41
N LYS A 131 11.35 -1.00 -5.09
CA LYS A 131 11.46 0.05 -4.07
C LYS A 131 10.18 0.83 -3.80
N LEU A 132 9.34 1.03 -4.80
CA LEU A 132 8.04 1.67 -4.65
C LEU A 132 6.99 1.04 -5.56
N CYS A 133 5.89 0.62 -4.94
CA CYS A 133 4.72 0.03 -5.55
C CYS A 133 3.50 0.92 -5.27
N HIS A 134 2.93 1.51 -6.32
CA HIS A 134 1.79 2.42 -6.18
C HIS A 134 0.54 1.85 -6.83
N TYR A 135 -0.48 1.61 -6.02
CA TYR A 135 -1.77 1.07 -6.41
C TYR A 135 -2.84 2.15 -6.37
N ARG A 136 -3.59 2.32 -7.45
CA ARG A 136 -4.81 3.13 -7.51
C ARG A 136 -6.01 2.21 -7.60
N ILE A 137 -6.91 2.28 -6.62
CA ILE A 137 -8.10 1.43 -6.54
C ILE A 137 -9.34 2.30 -6.39
N ILE A 138 -10.32 2.07 -7.26
CA ILE A 138 -11.63 2.69 -7.27
C ILE A 138 -12.64 1.54 -7.24
N TYR A 139 -13.36 1.42 -6.13
CA TYR A 139 -14.20 0.25 -5.89
C TYR A 139 -15.54 0.63 -5.26
N ASP A 140 -16.61 0.03 -5.79
CA ASP A 140 -17.95 0.16 -5.21
C ASP A 140 -18.14 -0.90 -4.14
N ILE A 141 -18.22 -0.44 -2.90
CA ILE A 141 -18.29 -1.29 -1.72
C ILE A 141 -19.74 -1.54 -1.27
N THR A 142 -20.73 -0.97 -1.98
CA THR A 142 -22.14 -1.12 -1.64
C THR A 142 -22.56 -2.58 -1.66
N ASP A 143 -23.06 -3.07 -0.53
CA ASP A 143 -23.56 -4.44 -0.35
C ASP A 143 -22.51 -5.52 -0.65
N LYS A 144 -21.22 -5.17 -0.66
CA LYS A 144 -20.14 -6.13 -0.92
C LYS A 144 -19.74 -6.88 0.34
N SER A 145 -19.39 -8.16 0.16
CA SER A 145 -18.96 -9.03 1.24
C SER A 145 -18.28 -10.28 0.66
N GLY A 146 -17.58 -11.03 1.50
CA GLY A 146 -16.89 -12.25 1.08
C GLY A 146 -15.54 -11.93 0.43
N SER A 147 -15.15 -12.68 -0.59
CA SER A 147 -13.84 -12.54 -1.26
C SER A 147 -14.04 -12.17 -2.72
N GLU A 148 -13.42 -11.07 -3.15
CA GLU A 148 -13.51 -10.57 -4.53
C GLU A 148 -12.11 -10.30 -5.11
N TRP A 149 -11.92 -10.70 -6.36
CA TRP A 149 -10.71 -10.40 -7.13
C TRP A 149 -10.94 -9.20 -8.05
N ILE A 150 -10.04 -8.22 -8.01
CA ILE A 150 -10.09 -7.03 -8.86
C ILE A 150 -8.73 -6.74 -9.51
N ASN A 151 -8.76 -6.01 -10.61
CA ASN A 151 -7.58 -5.30 -11.09
C ASN A 151 -7.54 -3.92 -10.43
N ALA A 152 -6.36 -3.49 -10.00
CA ALA A 152 -6.15 -2.09 -9.64
C ALA A 152 -6.41 -1.22 -10.88
N ASN A 153 -7.06 -0.07 -10.69
CA ASN A 153 -7.31 0.90 -11.75
C ASN A 153 -6.01 1.54 -12.26
N GLY A 154 -4.94 1.45 -11.48
CA GLY A 154 -3.57 1.74 -11.91
C GLY A 154 -2.55 1.08 -10.99
N LEU A 155 -1.44 0.64 -11.59
CA LEU A 155 -0.23 0.20 -10.90
C LEU A 155 0.97 0.97 -11.48
N ARG A 156 1.85 1.50 -10.62
CA ARG A 156 3.12 2.11 -11.00
C ARG A 156 4.24 1.58 -10.13
N GLU A 157 5.41 1.39 -10.73
CA GLU A 157 6.63 0.89 -10.10
C GLU A 157 7.75 1.93 -10.24
N GLY A 158 8.62 2.06 -9.23
CA GLY A 158 9.77 2.97 -9.24
C GLY A 158 9.51 4.38 -8.69
N PRO A 159 10.45 5.34 -8.86
CA PRO A 159 10.44 6.62 -8.13
C PRO A 159 9.20 7.49 -8.41
N TYR A 160 8.63 8.03 -7.33
CA TYR A 160 7.29 8.61 -7.27
C TYR A 160 7.04 9.84 -8.17
N ILE A 161 5.81 9.90 -8.71
CA ILE A 161 5.16 11.13 -9.19
C ILE A 161 3.83 11.26 -8.44
N PRO A 162 3.57 12.39 -7.72
CA PRO A 162 2.31 12.62 -7.00
C PRO A 162 1.07 12.36 -7.83
N PHE A 163 0.13 11.59 -7.27
CA PHE A 163 -1.21 11.45 -7.83
C PHE A 163 -2.08 12.61 -7.32
N PRO A 164 -2.74 13.37 -8.19
CA PRO A 164 -3.70 14.37 -7.75
C PRO A 164 -4.89 13.67 -7.07
N ASP A 165 -5.48 14.34 -6.06
CA ASP A 165 -6.68 13.88 -5.39
C ASP A 165 -7.76 13.44 -6.39
N PHE A 166 -8.51 12.39 -6.05
CA PHE A 166 -9.73 12.07 -6.79
C PHE A 166 -10.69 13.26 -6.68
N LYS A 167 -10.92 13.95 -7.78
CA LYS A 167 -12.02 14.90 -7.89
C LYS A 167 -13.18 14.13 -8.52
N PRO A 168 -14.23 13.76 -7.78
CA PRO A 168 -15.46 13.32 -8.43
C PRO A 168 -15.85 14.46 -9.37
N ASP A 169 -16.08 14.15 -10.65
CA ASP A 169 -16.61 15.15 -11.57
C ASP A 169 -17.79 15.82 -10.89
N LEU A 170 -17.63 17.12 -10.62
CA LEU A 170 -18.73 17.94 -10.12
C LEU A 170 -19.80 17.83 -11.19
N ILE A 171 -20.84 17.06 -10.90
CA ILE A 171 -22.06 16.97 -11.69
C ILE A 171 -22.45 18.42 -12.00
N LYS A 172 -22.33 18.79 -13.28
CA LYS A 172 -23.00 19.96 -13.85
C LYS A 172 -24.41 19.55 -14.25
#